data_AF-A0A7X7XAG1-F1
#
_entry.id   AF-A0A7X7XAG1-F1
#
_cell.length_a   1.000
_cell.length_b   1.000
_cell.length_c   1.000
_cell.angle_alpha   90.00
_cell.angle_beta   90.00
_cell.angle_gamma   90.00
#
_symmetry.space_group_name_H-M   'P 1'
#
loop_
_entity.id
_entity.type
_entity.pdbx_description
1 polymer ?
#
loop_
_entity_poly.entity_id
_entity_poly.type
_entity_poly.pdbx_seq_one_letter_code
_entity_poly.pdbx_strand_id
1 'polypeptide(L)'
;MSRASEFLTVFSKLEDEILRRARKAPQLRGFAPHEQSKKVQSFAGSLDLLQDYGKDRVVSEYIDTLRLYGKLRNALSHNNDDDPIADPHEDTVRGIKQLYESITKPQSVSQIMTEKPVVFNVGYDAYEALGVMDKNWYTSVPVYRGEDLVGVLSERSILRWAVASADDDVKPAELRTLADIEEYLDTMDDSETDLYYFVAKDTDVYTVRDLFDRAIRDGKRVAAIFVTHNGKISESLLGIVTAWDLSRIDK
;
A
#
# COMPACT_ATOMS: atom_id res chain seq x y z
N MET A 1 38.23 5.00 -7.49
CA MET A 1 37.60 4.18 -6.44
C MET A 1 37.41 2.78 -7.00
N SER A 2 37.72 1.73 -6.24
CA SER A 2 37.37 0.35 -6.61
C SER A 2 35.86 0.14 -6.49
N ARG A 3 35.30 -0.87 -7.16
CA ARG A 3 33.87 -1.20 -7.04
C ARG A 3 33.56 -1.69 -5.62
N ALA A 4 34.52 -2.35 -4.97
CA ALA A 4 34.42 -2.73 -3.57
C ALA A 4 34.26 -1.50 -2.66
N SER A 5 35.08 -0.46 -2.83
CA SER A 5 34.96 0.79 -2.07
C SER A 5 33.62 1.49 -2.31
N GLU A 6 33.14 1.49 -3.56
CA GLU A 6 31.85 2.06 -3.92
C GLU A 6 30.68 1.29 -3.30
N PHE A 7 30.70 -0.05 -3.39
CA PHE A 7 29.71 -0.92 -2.76
C PHE A 7 29.64 -0.68 -1.24
N LEU A 8 30.79 -0.70 -0.56
CA LEU A 8 30.86 -0.49 0.89
C LEU A 8 30.34 0.90 1.29
N THR A 9 30.61 1.92 0.49
CA THR A 9 30.12 3.29 0.72
C THR A 9 28.58 3.35 0.64
N VAL A 10 27.97 2.72 -0.36
CA VAL A 10 26.50 2.67 -0.49
C VAL A 10 25.89 1.79 0.60
N PHE A 11 26.52 0.64 0.90
CA PHE A 11 26.06 -0.27 1.94
C PHE A 11 26.03 0.42 3.31
N SER A 12 27.05 1.21 3.67
CA SER A 12 27.05 1.96 4.93
C SER A 12 25.81 2.84 5.08
N LYS A 13 25.43 3.56 4.01
CA LYS A 13 24.23 4.41 4.00
C LYS A 13 22.94 3.59 4.11
N LEU A 14 22.90 2.44 3.43
CA LEU A 14 21.77 1.51 3.49
C LEU A 14 21.62 0.91 4.90
N GLU A 15 22.72 0.49 5.51
CA GLU A 15 22.75 -0.04 6.87
C GLU A 15 22.28 1.01 7.89
N ASP A 16 22.74 2.25 7.77
CA ASP A 16 22.27 3.37 8.60
C ASP A 16 20.75 3.59 8.47
N GLU A 17 20.22 3.52 7.25
CA GLU A 17 18.78 3.66 6.99
C GLU A 17 17.98 2.50 7.59
N ILE A 18 18.44 1.25 7.45
CA ILE A 18 17.82 0.07 8.05
C ILE A 18 17.82 0.18 9.58
N LEU A 19 18.96 0.55 10.18
CA LEU A 19 19.06 0.78 11.63
C LEU A 19 18.12 1.91 12.08
N ARG A 20 18.02 3.00 11.31
CA ARG A 20 17.12 4.13 11.60
C ARG A 20 15.66 3.70 11.56
N ARG A 21 15.25 2.91 10.57
CA ARG A 21 13.90 2.34 10.45
C ARG A 21 13.61 1.41 11.62
N ALA A 22 14.53 0.48 11.89
CA ALA A 22 14.45 -0.45 13.01
C ALA A 22 14.22 0.30 14.33
N ARG A 23 15.03 1.30 14.68
CA ARG A 23 14.89 2.11 15.92
C ARG A 23 13.53 2.81 16.07
N LYS A 24 12.86 3.12 14.96
CA LYS A 24 11.54 3.77 14.95
C LYS A 24 10.38 2.77 14.94
N ALA A 25 10.65 1.47 14.79
CA ALA A 25 9.62 0.44 14.76
C ALA A 25 8.80 0.48 16.06
N PRO A 26 7.46 0.68 15.99
CA PRO A 26 6.61 0.76 17.18
C PRO A 26 6.75 -0.42 18.14
N GLN A 27 7.07 -1.60 17.60
CA GLN A 27 7.11 -2.87 18.31
C GLN A 27 8.37 -3.05 19.15
N LEU A 28 9.40 -2.22 18.94
CA LEU A 28 10.52 -2.12 19.88
C LEU A 28 10.05 -1.73 21.28
N ARG A 29 8.99 -0.92 21.39
CA ARG A 29 8.47 -0.44 22.68
C ARG A 29 7.97 -1.58 23.58
N GLY A 30 7.71 -2.77 23.02
CA GLY A 30 7.30 -3.97 23.78
C GLY A 30 8.45 -4.75 24.42
N PHE A 31 9.71 -4.41 24.12
CA PHE A 31 10.89 -5.08 24.67
C PHE A 31 11.53 -4.25 25.78
N ALA A 32 12.27 -4.88 26.69
CA ALA A 32 13.06 -4.13 27.67
C ALA A 32 14.19 -3.34 26.98
N PRO A 33 14.67 -2.21 27.53
CA PRO A 33 15.67 -1.36 26.88
C PRO A 33 16.96 -2.09 26.45
N HIS A 34 17.39 -3.08 27.22
CA HIS A 34 18.57 -3.88 26.90
C HIS A 34 18.33 -4.86 25.72
N GLU A 35 17.12 -5.39 25.58
CA GLU A 35 16.71 -6.25 24.46
C GLU A 35 16.51 -5.43 23.18
N GLN A 36 15.92 -4.24 23.30
CA GLN A 36 15.81 -3.28 22.19
C GLN A 36 17.19 -2.95 21.62
N SER A 37 18.15 -2.60 22.49
CA SER A 37 19.52 -2.30 22.08
C SER A 37 20.17 -3.49 21.39
N LYS A 38 20.03 -4.71 21.95
CA LYS A 38 20.61 -5.92 21.37
C LYS A 38 20.06 -6.26 19.98
N LYS A 39 18.76 -6.02 19.72
CA LYS A 39 18.14 -6.29 18.41
C LYS A 39 18.57 -5.30 17.32
N VAL A 40 18.80 -4.03 17.67
CA VAL A 40 19.16 -2.97 16.70
C VAL A 40 20.66 -2.65 16.71
N GLN A 41 21.49 -3.54 17.26
CA GLN A 41 22.95 -3.41 17.30
C GLN A 41 23.64 -3.92 16.03
N SER A 42 22.95 -4.74 15.22
CA SER A 42 23.50 -5.27 13.98
C SER A 42 22.51 -5.12 12.83
N PHE A 43 23.05 -5.06 11.60
CA PHE A 43 22.25 -5.07 10.38
C PHE A 43 21.30 -6.28 10.33
N ALA A 44 21.81 -7.49 10.57
CA ALA A 44 21.01 -8.71 10.55
C ALA A 44 19.88 -8.68 11.59
N GLY A 45 20.18 -8.28 12.84
CA GLY A 45 19.15 -8.17 13.89
C GLY A 45 18.09 -7.12 13.58
N SER A 46 18.47 -6.04 12.89
CA SER A 46 17.55 -4.99 12.45
C SER A 46 16.63 -5.47 11.33
N LEU A 47 17.16 -6.27 10.40
CA LEU A 47 16.35 -6.92 9.37
C LEU A 47 15.33 -7.89 9.97
N ASP A 48 15.76 -8.74 10.91
CA ASP A 48 14.86 -9.69 11.56
C ASP A 48 13.75 -8.97 12.36
N LEU A 49 14.09 -7.86 13.03
CA LEU A 49 13.10 -7.01 13.71
C LEU A 49 12.07 -6.41 12.72
N LEU A 50 12.54 -5.87 11.60
CA LEU A 50 11.69 -5.26 10.57
C LEU A 50 10.90 -6.29 9.76
N GLN A 51 11.36 -7.53 9.67
CA GLN A 51 10.63 -8.62 9.03
C GLN A 51 9.55 -9.20 9.97
N ASP A 52 9.95 -9.59 11.19
CA ASP A 52 9.12 -10.42 12.05
C ASP A 52 8.16 -9.59 12.93
N TYR A 53 8.54 -8.37 13.29
CA TYR A 53 7.85 -7.62 14.35
C TYR A 53 7.25 -6.29 13.92
N GLY A 54 7.76 -5.64 12.87
CA GLY A 54 7.21 -4.37 12.40
C GLY A 54 7.14 -4.35 10.89
N LYS A 55 5.94 -4.53 10.33
CA LYS A 55 5.60 -4.67 8.90
C LYS A 55 6.08 -3.50 8.01
N ASP A 56 7.38 -3.24 7.98
CA ASP A 56 8.00 -2.35 7.01
C ASP A 56 7.97 -3.08 5.67
N ARG A 57 6.93 -2.80 4.88
CA ARG A 57 6.64 -3.53 3.64
C ARG A 57 7.70 -3.29 2.57
N VAL A 58 8.32 -2.12 2.61
CA VAL A 58 9.49 -1.79 1.79
C VAL A 58 10.65 -2.73 2.14
N VAL A 59 11.02 -2.86 3.42
CA VAL A 59 12.12 -3.75 3.82
C VAL A 59 11.78 -5.23 3.60
N SER A 60 10.52 -5.60 3.84
CA SER A 60 10.03 -6.97 3.63
C SER A 60 10.16 -7.39 2.17
N GLU A 61 9.90 -6.47 1.23
CA GLU A 61 10.03 -6.76 -0.21
C GLU A 61 11.45 -7.13 -0.61
N TYR A 62 12.44 -6.44 -0.05
CA TYR A 62 13.83 -6.60 -0.44
C TYR A 62 14.65 -7.44 0.55
N ILE A 63 14.00 -8.19 1.45
CA ILE A 63 14.66 -8.85 2.59
C ILE A 63 15.78 -9.80 2.17
N ASP A 64 15.56 -10.58 1.10
CA ASP A 64 16.54 -11.55 0.62
C ASP A 64 17.75 -10.86 -0.02
N THR A 65 17.51 -9.79 -0.80
CA THR A 65 18.57 -8.96 -1.40
C THR A 65 19.39 -8.25 -0.31
N LEU A 66 18.72 -7.70 0.71
CA LEU A 66 19.37 -7.07 1.85
C LEU A 66 20.28 -8.06 2.58
N ARG A 67 19.79 -9.28 2.86
CA ARG A 67 20.58 -10.36 3.47
C ARG A 67 21.77 -10.78 2.59
N LEU A 68 21.58 -10.88 1.27
CA LEU A 68 22.65 -11.18 0.31
C LEU A 68 23.75 -10.12 0.35
N TYR A 69 23.38 -8.84 0.26
CA TYR A 69 24.34 -7.75 0.31
C TYR A 69 25.02 -7.62 1.67
N GLY A 70 24.34 -7.95 2.78
CA GLY A 70 24.96 -8.04 4.09
C GLY A 70 26.08 -9.09 4.16
N LYS A 71 25.86 -10.27 3.55
CA LYS A 71 26.91 -11.30 3.41
C LYS A 71 28.08 -10.80 2.57
N LEU A 72 27.80 -10.15 1.43
CA LEU A 72 28.84 -9.59 0.57
C LEU A 72 29.65 -8.51 1.28
N ARG A 73 29.00 -7.59 2.00
CA ARG A 73 29.68 -6.56 2.80
C ARG A 73 30.66 -7.19 3.78
N ASN A 74 30.24 -8.22 4.53
CA ASN A 74 31.13 -8.90 5.47
C ASN A 74 32.34 -9.54 4.77
N ALA A 75 32.16 -10.13 3.59
CA ALA A 75 33.26 -10.69 2.80
C ALA A 75 34.24 -9.62 2.29
N LEU A 76 33.73 -8.44 1.91
CA LEU A 76 34.55 -7.32 1.42
C LEU A 76 35.26 -6.55 2.55
N SER A 77 34.67 -6.51 3.76
CA SER A 77 35.22 -5.78 4.91
C SER A 77 36.23 -6.58 5.73
N HIS A 78 36.42 -7.89 5.49
CA HIS A 78 37.26 -8.75 6.32
C HIS A 78 38.78 -8.62 6.07
N ASN A 79 39.26 -7.47 5.58
CA ASN A 79 40.69 -7.16 5.44
C ASN A 79 41.03 -5.84 6.15
N ASN A 80 41.68 -5.95 7.31
CA ASN A 80 42.39 -4.83 7.92
C ASN A 80 43.70 -4.64 7.14
N ASP A 81 43.79 -3.55 6.38
CA ASP A 81 45.01 -3.01 5.73
C ASP A 81 45.47 -3.55 4.36
N ASP A 82 44.72 -4.40 3.64
CA ASP A 82 45.05 -4.86 2.28
C ASP A 82 43.93 -4.63 1.25
N ASP A 83 44.28 -4.73 -0.05
CA ASP A 83 43.34 -4.70 -1.18
C ASP A 83 42.14 -5.66 -0.95
N PRO A 84 40.93 -5.31 -1.42
CA PRO A 84 39.74 -6.14 -1.25
C PRO A 84 39.97 -7.57 -1.77
N ILE A 85 39.53 -8.58 -1.01
CA ILE A 85 39.64 -10.00 -1.40
C ILE A 85 38.94 -10.25 -2.76
N ALA A 86 37.96 -9.43 -3.12
CA ALA A 86 37.29 -9.44 -4.42
C ALA A 86 36.81 -8.04 -4.81
N ASP A 87 36.75 -7.75 -6.10
CA ASP A 87 36.05 -6.59 -6.66
C ASP A 87 34.68 -7.06 -7.19
N PRO A 88 33.55 -6.56 -6.67
CA PRO A 88 32.22 -7.00 -7.10
C PRO A 88 31.96 -6.62 -8.56
N HIS A 89 31.11 -7.39 -9.25
CA HIS A 89 30.68 -7.06 -10.60
C HIS A 89 29.99 -5.69 -10.63
N GLU A 90 30.06 -5.00 -11.77
CA GLU A 90 29.43 -3.68 -11.92
C GLU A 90 27.92 -3.74 -11.65
N ASP A 91 27.25 -4.81 -12.09
CA ASP A 91 25.82 -5.03 -11.84
C ASP A 91 25.50 -5.09 -10.34
N THR A 92 26.40 -5.63 -9.51
CA THR A 92 26.23 -5.67 -8.06
C THR A 92 26.30 -4.28 -7.45
N VAL A 93 27.18 -3.42 -7.95
CA VAL A 93 27.28 -2.02 -7.52
C VAL A 93 26.04 -1.23 -7.96
N ARG A 94 25.55 -1.45 -9.18
CA ARG A 94 24.30 -0.83 -9.64
C ARG A 94 23.10 -1.32 -8.83
N GLY A 95 23.04 -2.61 -8.52
CA GLY A 95 21.97 -3.22 -7.74
C GLY A 95 21.89 -2.67 -6.32
N ILE A 96 23.00 -2.47 -5.61
CA ILE A 96 22.95 -1.86 -4.27
C ILE A 96 22.54 -0.39 -4.30
N LYS A 97 22.89 0.36 -5.35
CA LYS A 97 22.42 1.75 -5.53
C LYS A 97 20.91 1.80 -5.75
N GLN A 98 20.39 0.95 -6.64
CA GLN A 98 18.95 0.83 -6.89
C GLN A 98 18.21 0.40 -5.63
N LEU A 99 18.71 -0.62 -4.91
CA LEU A 99 18.14 -1.05 -3.65
C LEU A 99 18.11 0.10 -2.63
N TYR A 100 19.20 0.86 -2.51
CA TYR A 100 19.25 2.01 -1.61
C TYR A 100 18.17 3.05 -1.96
N GLU A 101 17.95 3.34 -3.24
CA GLU A 101 16.88 4.23 -3.69
C GLU A 101 15.50 3.65 -3.37
N SER A 102 15.22 2.38 -3.69
CA SER A 102 13.95 1.72 -3.38
C SER A 102 13.64 1.70 -1.87
N ILE A 103 14.64 1.52 -1.02
CA ILE A 103 14.47 1.54 0.44
C ILE A 103 14.28 2.96 0.97
N THR A 104 15.04 3.96 0.47
CA THR A 104 14.98 5.32 1.02
C THR A 104 13.85 6.18 0.44
N LYS A 105 13.44 5.89 -0.79
CA LYS A 105 12.41 6.61 -1.55
C LYS A 105 11.52 5.59 -2.26
N PRO A 106 10.78 4.76 -1.52
CA PRO A 106 9.85 3.83 -2.11
C PRO A 106 8.81 4.57 -2.95
N GLN A 107 8.37 3.95 -4.04
CA GLN A 107 7.28 4.48 -4.85
C GLN A 107 6.04 4.67 -3.97
N SER A 108 5.42 5.85 -4.04
CA SER A 108 4.22 6.17 -3.28
C SER A 108 2.95 5.84 -4.06
N VAL A 109 1.85 5.64 -3.34
CA VAL A 109 0.52 5.43 -3.90
C VAL A 109 0.09 6.57 -4.83
N SER A 110 0.43 7.81 -4.48
CA SER A 110 0.18 8.98 -5.34
C SER A 110 0.81 8.88 -6.72
N GLN A 111 1.86 8.08 -6.91
CA GLN A 111 2.49 7.89 -8.22
C GLN A 111 1.79 6.83 -9.10
N ILE A 112 0.91 6.00 -8.52
CA ILE A 112 0.20 4.94 -9.26
C ILE A 112 -1.33 5.15 -9.32
N MET A 113 -1.88 5.95 -8.41
CA MET A 113 -3.33 6.15 -8.29
C MET A 113 -3.94 6.78 -9.53
N THR A 114 -5.23 6.51 -9.74
CA THR A 114 -6.05 7.31 -10.65
C THR A 114 -6.47 8.58 -9.94
N GLU A 115 -6.00 9.73 -10.43
CA GLU A 115 -6.31 11.04 -9.86
C GLU A 115 -7.74 11.48 -10.19
N LYS A 116 -8.34 12.31 -9.31
CA LYS A 116 -9.67 12.91 -9.52
C LYS A 116 -10.73 11.88 -9.91
N PRO A 117 -10.94 10.83 -9.09
CA PRO A 117 -11.94 9.82 -9.38
C PRO A 117 -13.33 10.45 -9.44
N VAL A 118 -14.21 9.85 -10.24
CA VAL A 118 -15.62 10.21 -10.21
C VAL A 118 -16.18 9.91 -8.82
N VAL A 119 -17.00 10.84 -8.33
CA VAL A 119 -17.78 10.70 -7.09
C VAL A 119 -19.17 11.22 -7.37
N PHE A 120 -20.17 10.69 -6.68
CA PHE A 120 -21.54 11.18 -6.78
C PHE A 120 -22.00 11.82 -5.47
N ASN A 121 -22.97 12.72 -5.56
CA ASN A 121 -23.73 13.16 -4.40
C ASN A 121 -25.00 12.28 -4.28
N VAL A 122 -25.52 12.07 -3.07
CA VAL A 122 -26.78 11.33 -2.85
C VAL A 122 -27.96 11.90 -3.65
N GLY A 123 -27.99 13.20 -3.93
CA GLY A 123 -29.02 13.82 -4.77
C GLY A 123 -28.83 13.63 -6.28
N TYR A 124 -27.76 12.96 -6.73
CA TYR A 124 -27.48 12.73 -8.14
C TYR A 124 -28.47 11.70 -8.72
N ASP A 125 -28.85 11.86 -10.00
CA ASP A 125 -29.78 10.95 -10.67
C ASP A 125 -29.19 9.53 -10.74
N ALA A 126 -29.92 8.56 -10.22
CA ALA A 126 -29.39 7.20 -10.05
C ALA A 126 -29.14 6.52 -11.41
N TYR A 127 -30.00 6.73 -12.41
CA TYR A 127 -29.82 6.14 -13.73
C TYR A 127 -28.69 6.81 -14.50
N GLU A 128 -28.50 8.12 -14.35
CA GLU A 128 -27.33 8.80 -14.89
C GLU A 128 -26.04 8.30 -14.23
N ALA A 129 -26.03 8.09 -12.91
CA ALA A 129 -24.87 7.54 -12.20
C ALA A 129 -24.51 6.14 -12.71
N LEU A 130 -25.51 5.27 -12.84
CA LEU A 130 -25.36 3.94 -13.42
C LEU A 130 -24.85 3.99 -14.86
N GLY A 131 -25.36 4.91 -15.68
CA GLY A 131 -24.89 5.11 -17.06
C GLY A 131 -23.43 5.59 -17.13
N VAL A 132 -22.99 6.43 -16.19
CA VAL A 132 -21.58 6.83 -16.07
C VAL A 132 -20.72 5.63 -15.66
N MET A 133 -21.18 4.80 -14.72
CA MET A 133 -20.45 3.60 -14.30
C MET A 133 -20.28 2.61 -15.46
N ASP A 134 -21.36 2.28 -16.16
CA ASP A 134 -21.36 1.36 -17.31
C ASP A 134 -20.41 1.85 -18.43
N LYS A 135 -20.55 3.12 -18.83
CA LYS A 135 -19.75 3.71 -19.91
C LYS A 135 -18.25 3.69 -19.63
N ASN A 136 -17.85 3.80 -18.37
CA ASN A 136 -16.44 3.89 -17.98
C ASN A 136 -15.91 2.61 -17.30
N TRP A 137 -16.71 1.54 -17.25
CA TRP A 137 -16.39 0.29 -16.55
C TRP A 137 -16.00 0.48 -15.08
N TYR A 138 -16.67 1.42 -14.39
CA TYR A 138 -16.46 1.62 -12.97
C TYR A 138 -17.31 0.63 -12.17
N THR A 139 -16.63 -0.21 -11.37
CA THR A 139 -17.31 -1.20 -10.51
C THR A 139 -17.66 -0.66 -9.13
N SER A 140 -17.08 0.49 -8.75
CA SER A 140 -17.20 1.09 -7.42
C SER A 140 -16.99 2.60 -7.51
N VAL A 141 -17.95 3.39 -7.04
CA VAL A 141 -17.91 4.85 -7.04
C VAL A 141 -18.34 5.41 -5.68
N PRO A 142 -17.54 6.24 -5.01
CA PRO A 142 -17.93 6.89 -3.76
C PRO A 142 -19.17 7.77 -3.90
N VAL A 143 -20.06 7.70 -2.91
CA VAL A 143 -21.25 8.55 -2.81
C VAL A 143 -21.19 9.40 -1.55
N TYR A 144 -21.41 10.69 -1.70
CA TYR A 144 -21.28 11.70 -0.66
C TYR A 144 -22.60 12.41 -0.36
N ARG A 145 -22.78 12.82 0.89
CA ARG A 145 -23.76 13.81 1.32
C ARG A 145 -23.00 15.02 1.85
N GLY A 146 -22.90 16.08 1.04
CA GLY A 146 -22.02 17.19 1.35
C GLY A 146 -20.56 16.72 1.31
N GLU A 147 -19.86 16.82 2.44
CA GLU A 147 -18.48 16.33 2.61
C GLU A 147 -18.43 14.91 3.22
N ASP A 148 -19.56 14.37 3.67
CA ASP A 148 -19.63 13.08 4.35
C ASP A 148 -19.76 11.95 3.34
N LEU A 149 -18.83 10.99 3.37
CA LEU A 149 -18.96 9.75 2.61
C LEU A 149 -20.07 8.90 3.22
N VAL A 150 -21.15 8.68 2.48
CA VAL A 150 -22.28 7.85 2.97
C VAL A 150 -22.13 6.39 2.58
N GLY A 151 -21.37 6.09 1.52
CA GLY A 151 -21.12 4.73 1.06
C GLY A 151 -20.49 4.67 -0.32
N VAL A 152 -20.45 3.47 -0.89
CA VAL A 152 -19.94 3.21 -2.23
C VAL A 152 -21.02 2.58 -3.09
N LEU A 153 -21.29 3.20 -4.23
CA LEU A 153 -22.12 2.65 -5.29
C LEU A 153 -21.30 1.60 -6.04
N SER A 154 -21.64 0.33 -5.87
CA SER A 154 -20.97 -0.81 -6.47
C SER A 154 -21.93 -1.72 -7.23
N GLU A 155 -21.38 -2.64 -8.03
CA GLU A 155 -22.18 -3.72 -8.65
C GLU A 155 -22.98 -4.51 -7.61
N ARG A 156 -22.40 -4.73 -6.42
CA ARG A 156 -23.06 -5.41 -5.29
C ARG A 156 -24.20 -4.56 -4.73
N SER A 157 -24.02 -3.26 -4.56
CA SER A 157 -25.07 -2.37 -4.05
C SER A 157 -26.32 -2.38 -4.94
N ILE A 158 -26.11 -2.40 -6.27
CA ILE A 158 -27.19 -2.46 -7.26
C ILE A 158 -27.85 -3.83 -7.26
N LEU A 159 -27.08 -4.91 -7.11
CA LEU A 159 -27.64 -6.25 -6.97
C LEU A 159 -28.54 -6.35 -5.72
N ARG A 160 -28.09 -5.81 -4.58
CA ARG A 160 -28.88 -5.78 -3.33
C ARG A 160 -30.18 -5.00 -3.51
N TRP A 161 -30.11 -3.82 -4.11
CA TRP A 161 -31.29 -3.01 -4.42
C TRP A 161 -32.26 -3.73 -5.37
N ALA A 162 -31.74 -4.37 -6.43
CA ALA A 162 -32.56 -5.07 -7.41
C ALA A 162 -33.30 -6.27 -6.81
N VAL A 163 -32.66 -7.01 -5.89
CA VAL A 163 -33.31 -8.12 -5.17
C VAL A 163 -34.42 -7.59 -4.26
N ALA A 164 -34.16 -6.54 -3.48
CA ALA A 164 -35.19 -5.92 -2.65
C ALA A 164 -36.37 -5.36 -3.48
N SER A 165 -36.08 -4.88 -4.69
CA SER A 165 -37.09 -4.39 -5.62
C SER A 165 -38.00 -5.50 -6.18
N ALA A 166 -37.53 -6.75 -6.18
CA ALA A 166 -38.32 -7.89 -6.65
C ALA A 166 -39.35 -8.37 -5.62
N ASP A 167 -39.13 -8.08 -4.34
CA ASP A 167 -40.03 -8.43 -3.23
C ASP A 167 -41.13 -7.37 -2.99
N ASP A 168 -41.39 -6.51 -3.98
CA ASP A 168 -42.36 -5.38 -3.97
C ASP A 168 -42.05 -4.24 -2.97
N ASP A 169 -40.91 -4.27 -2.29
CA ASP A 169 -40.50 -3.21 -1.35
C ASP A 169 -40.02 -1.93 -2.04
N VAL A 170 -39.49 -2.03 -3.28
CA VAL A 170 -38.99 -0.88 -4.07
C VAL A 170 -39.29 -1.07 -5.55
N LYS A 171 -39.82 -0.06 -6.26
CA LYS A 171 -40.09 -0.16 -7.70
C LYS A 171 -39.00 0.52 -8.52
N PRO A 172 -38.39 -0.15 -9.53
CA PRO A 172 -37.39 0.47 -10.39
C PRO A 172 -37.88 1.77 -11.05
N ALA A 173 -39.15 1.83 -11.47
CA ALA A 173 -39.73 3.03 -12.09
C ALA A 173 -39.78 4.26 -11.16
N GLU A 174 -39.70 4.04 -9.84
CA GLU A 174 -39.73 5.08 -8.80
C GLU A 174 -38.33 5.57 -8.43
N LEU A 175 -37.27 4.88 -8.86
CA LEU A 175 -35.89 5.30 -8.65
C LEU A 175 -35.64 6.66 -9.35
N ARG A 176 -35.15 7.63 -8.58
CA ARG A 176 -34.79 8.97 -9.07
C ARG A 176 -33.36 9.30 -8.72
N THR A 177 -33.00 9.22 -7.45
CA THR A 177 -31.70 9.69 -6.96
C THR A 177 -30.97 8.59 -6.19
N LEU A 178 -29.66 8.74 -6.01
CA LEU A 178 -28.88 7.80 -5.20
C LEU A 178 -29.32 7.75 -3.73
N ALA A 179 -30.02 8.78 -3.23
CA ALA A 179 -30.63 8.78 -1.90
C ALA A 179 -31.71 7.69 -1.77
N ASP A 180 -32.40 7.33 -2.86
CA ASP A 180 -33.45 6.30 -2.86
C ASP A 180 -32.87 4.88 -2.66
N ILE A 181 -31.55 4.72 -2.86
CA ILE A 181 -30.85 3.44 -2.71
C ILE A 181 -29.69 3.51 -1.71
N GLU A 182 -29.66 4.55 -0.87
CA GLU A 182 -28.55 4.81 0.04
C GLU A 182 -28.31 3.65 1.03
N GLU A 183 -29.38 3.00 1.49
CA GLU A 183 -29.30 1.85 2.40
C GLU A 183 -28.67 0.59 1.78
N TYR A 184 -28.63 0.53 0.45
CA TYR A 184 -28.02 -0.58 -0.30
C TYR A 184 -26.57 -0.32 -0.67
N LEU A 185 -26.07 0.91 -0.51
CA LEU A 185 -24.66 1.24 -0.75
C LEU A 185 -23.76 0.39 0.15
N ASP A 186 -22.58 0.06 -0.37
CA ASP A 186 -21.60 -0.62 0.46
C ASP A 186 -21.04 0.38 1.48
N THR A 187 -20.96 -0.06 2.73
CA THR A 187 -20.36 0.74 3.81
C THR A 187 -18.93 0.28 4.06
N MET A 188 -18.14 1.11 4.74
CA MET A 188 -16.76 0.75 5.09
C MET A 188 -16.68 -0.44 6.06
N ASP A 189 -17.75 -0.68 6.81
CA ASP A 189 -17.87 -1.77 7.78
C ASP A 189 -18.51 -3.03 7.19
N ASP A 190 -18.93 -3.00 5.91
CA ASP A 190 -19.55 -4.14 5.24
C ASP A 190 -18.51 -5.24 5.00
N SER A 191 -18.35 -6.10 6.01
CA SER A 191 -17.19 -6.99 6.14
C SER A 191 -17.29 -8.30 5.34
N GLU A 192 -18.38 -8.51 4.61
CA GLU A 192 -18.72 -9.84 4.10
C GLU A 192 -17.91 -10.26 2.87
N THR A 193 -17.60 -9.37 1.90
CA THR A 193 -16.83 -9.76 0.69
C THR A 193 -15.94 -8.69 0.08
N ASP A 194 -16.44 -7.45 -0.08
CA ASP A 194 -15.71 -6.35 -0.71
C ASP A 194 -15.22 -5.36 0.35
N LEU A 195 -13.92 -5.08 0.33
CA LEU A 195 -13.24 -4.22 1.29
C LEU A 195 -12.87 -2.90 0.65
N TYR A 196 -13.05 -1.84 1.42
CA TYR A 196 -12.66 -0.48 1.10
C TYR A 196 -11.66 0.03 2.11
N TYR A 197 -10.56 0.61 1.65
CA TYR A 197 -9.53 1.17 2.53
C TYR A 197 -9.28 2.64 2.25
N PHE A 198 -8.85 3.37 3.27
CA PHE A 198 -8.29 4.71 3.14
C PHE A 198 -6.80 4.69 3.44
N VAL A 199 -6.00 5.29 2.55
CA VAL A 199 -4.54 5.41 2.72
C VAL A 199 -4.07 6.83 2.44
N ALA A 200 -2.94 7.20 3.04
CA ALA A 200 -2.31 8.48 2.77
C ALA A 200 -1.67 8.48 1.38
N LYS A 201 -1.64 9.64 0.72
CA LYS A 201 -1.00 9.80 -0.59
C LYS A 201 0.48 9.37 -0.63
N ASP A 202 1.15 9.41 0.52
CA ASP A 202 2.57 9.08 0.67
C ASP A 202 2.79 7.66 1.22
N THR A 203 1.73 6.85 1.37
CA THR A 203 1.84 5.42 1.66
C THR A 203 2.61 4.73 0.53
N ASP A 204 3.52 3.81 0.88
CA ASP A 204 4.30 3.06 -0.12
C ASP A 204 3.44 2.01 -0.84
N VAL A 205 3.77 1.74 -2.10
CA VAL A 205 3.03 0.79 -2.93
C VAL A 205 3.06 -0.65 -2.40
N TYR A 206 4.10 -1.04 -1.65
CA TYR A 206 4.20 -2.39 -1.07
C TYR A 206 3.20 -2.59 0.08
N THR A 207 2.94 -1.55 0.87
CA THR A 207 1.86 -1.52 1.86
C THR A 207 0.49 -1.68 1.21
N VAL A 208 0.26 -1.04 0.07
CA VAL A 208 -1.00 -1.20 -0.68
C VAL A 208 -1.13 -2.60 -1.26
N ARG A 209 -0.07 -3.15 -1.88
CA ARG A 209 -0.09 -4.53 -2.40
C ARG A 209 -0.40 -5.55 -1.30
N ASP A 210 0.15 -5.37 -0.10
CA ASP A 210 -0.15 -6.24 1.06
C ASP A 210 -1.62 -6.16 1.52
N LEU A 211 -2.35 -5.07 1.27
CA LEU A 211 -3.79 -5.02 1.53
C LEU A 211 -4.54 -5.96 0.59
N PHE A 212 -4.21 -5.95 -0.70
CA PHE A 212 -4.79 -6.88 -1.69
C PHE A 212 -4.43 -8.33 -1.37
N ASP A 213 -3.16 -8.63 -1.10
CA ASP A 213 -2.70 -9.98 -0.79
C ASP A 213 -3.37 -10.54 0.47
N ARG A 214 -3.58 -9.70 1.50
CA ARG A 214 -4.31 -10.09 2.71
C ARG A 214 -5.76 -10.40 2.42
N ALA A 215 -6.45 -9.53 1.69
CA ALA A 215 -7.84 -9.76 1.33
C ALA A 215 -8.00 -11.10 0.60
N ILE A 216 -7.16 -11.39 -0.40
CA ILE A 216 -7.19 -12.66 -1.14
C ILE A 216 -7.00 -13.86 -0.21
N ARG A 217 -6.02 -13.80 0.72
CA ARG A 217 -5.79 -14.88 1.71
C ARG A 217 -7.00 -15.10 2.63
N ASP A 218 -7.69 -14.03 2.97
CA ASP A 218 -8.86 -14.05 3.84
C ASP A 218 -10.16 -14.41 3.07
N GLY A 219 -10.07 -14.74 1.78
CA GLY A 219 -11.23 -15.04 0.92
C GLY A 219 -12.08 -13.82 0.59
N LYS A 220 -11.51 -12.62 0.72
CA LYS A 220 -12.15 -11.32 0.46
C LYS A 220 -11.53 -10.64 -0.75
N ARG A 221 -12.15 -9.56 -1.22
CA ARG A 221 -11.65 -8.72 -2.31
C ARG A 221 -11.49 -7.29 -1.83
N VAL A 222 -10.41 -6.63 -2.21
CA VAL A 222 -10.34 -5.17 -2.10
C VAL A 222 -10.96 -4.58 -3.35
N ALA A 223 -12.12 -3.96 -3.21
CA ALA A 223 -12.84 -3.35 -4.33
C ALA A 223 -12.15 -2.03 -4.74
N ALA A 224 -11.81 -1.20 -3.75
CA ALA A 224 -11.09 0.04 -3.98
C ALA A 224 -10.29 0.47 -2.74
N ILE A 225 -9.20 1.19 -2.99
CA ILE A 225 -8.46 1.92 -1.96
C ILE A 225 -8.55 3.41 -2.30
N PHE A 226 -9.16 4.16 -1.39
CA PHE A 226 -9.32 5.60 -1.48
C PHE A 226 -8.09 6.30 -0.92
N VAL A 227 -7.58 7.27 -1.68
CA VAL A 227 -6.37 8.01 -1.33
C VAL A 227 -6.74 9.40 -0.88
N THR A 228 -6.38 9.74 0.35
CA THR A 228 -6.53 11.09 0.91
C THR A 228 -5.19 11.62 1.41
N HIS A 229 -5.15 12.84 1.97
CA HIS A 229 -3.87 13.44 2.36
C HIS A 229 -3.18 12.61 3.46
N ASN A 230 -3.94 12.20 4.49
CA ASN A 230 -3.46 11.46 5.65
C ASN A 230 -4.14 10.09 5.81
N GLY A 231 -4.91 9.64 4.81
CA GLY A 231 -5.60 8.34 4.85
C GLY A 231 -6.83 8.34 5.74
N LYS A 232 -7.44 9.51 5.96
CA LYS A 232 -8.70 9.64 6.71
C LYS A 232 -9.87 9.72 5.76
N ILE A 233 -10.99 9.10 6.16
CA ILE A 233 -12.27 9.12 5.44
C ILE A 233 -12.90 10.51 5.37
N SER A 234 -12.65 11.37 6.36
CA SER A 234 -13.19 12.74 6.44
C SER A 234 -12.44 13.75 5.58
N GLU A 235 -11.40 13.33 4.85
CA GLU A 235 -10.60 14.20 4.00
C GLU A 235 -11.06 14.10 2.55
N SER A 236 -10.85 15.16 1.77
CA SER A 236 -11.15 15.16 0.35
C SER A 236 -10.39 14.05 -0.38
N LEU A 237 -11.12 13.32 -1.22
CA LEU A 237 -10.57 12.24 -2.04
C LEU A 237 -9.62 12.81 -3.10
N LEU A 238 -8.37 12.35 -3.08
CA LEU A 238 -7.33 12.73 -4.03
C LEU A 238 -7.28 11.77 -5.21
N GLY A 239 -7.47 10.48 -4.93
CA GLY A 239 -7.32 9.41 -5.91
C GLY A 239 -7.93 8.10 -5.45
N ILE A 240 -7.90 7.13 -6.35
CA ILE A 240 -8.32 5.75 -6.11
C ILE A 240 -7.24 4.80 -6.64
N VAL A 241 -7.04 3.69 -5.94
CA VAL A 241 -6.21 2.56 -6.38
C VAL A 241 -7.06 1.32 -6.42
N THR A 242 -6.97 0.60 -7.54
CA THR A 242 -7.59 -0.70 -7.74
C THR A 242 -6.51 -1.76 -7.99
N ALA A 243 -6.90 -3.04 -8.04
CA ALA A 243 -5.98 -4.12 -8.37
C ALA A 243 -5.28 -3.90 -9.74
N TRP A 244 -5.94 -3.22 -10.69
CA TRP A 244 -5.38 -2.91 -12.00
C TRP A 244 -4.18 -1.95 -11.93
N ASP A 245 -4.21 -0.99 -11.01
CA ASP A 245 -3.16 0.00 -10.84
C ASP A 245 -1.87 -0.62 -10.26
N LEU A 246 -1.96 -1.77 -9.60
CA LEU A 246 -0.79 -2.50 -9.09
C LEU A 246 0.16 -2.95 -10.20
N SER A 247 -0.34 -3.11 -11.44
CA SER A 247 0.50 -3.39 -12.62
C SER A 247 1.49 -2.27 -12.96
N ARG A 248 1.35 -1.10 -12.34
CA ARG A 248 2.25 0.06 -12.49
C ARG A 248 3.39 0.07 -11.46
N ILE A 249 3.44 -0.90 -10.56
CA ILE A 249 4.52 -1.08 -9.58
C ILE A 249 5.72 -1.74 -10.29
N ASP A 250 6.89 -1.13 -10.15
CA ASP A 250 8.20 -1.63 -10.61
C ASP A 250 8.28 -2.03 -12.11
N LYS A 251 8.39 -0.99 -12.96
CA LYS A 251 9.04 -1.03 -14.28
C LYS A 251 10.39 -0.33 -14.24
#